data_AF-A0A953APS9-F1
#
_entry.id   AF-A0A953APS9-F1
#
_cell.length_a   1.000
_cell.length_b   1.000
_cell.length_c   1.000
_cell.angle_alpha   90.00
_cell.angle_beta   90.00
_cell.angle_gamma   90.00
#
_symmetry.space_group_name_H-M   'P 1'
#
loop_
_entity.id
_entity.type
_entity.pdbx_description
1 polymer ?
#
loop_
_entity_poly.entity_id
_entity_poly.type
_entity_poly.pdbx_seq_one_letter_code
_entity_poly.pdbx_strand_id
1 'polypeptide(L)'
;MTFARVVAVVATVTGLLAASPAEARFGKRSEPERHSDSDRRPSSRSSSSSRTHEARSVLSSRNEVRVHAVAPARWGQVRVRHWPGDGCGLHHHATVFIAPPVYSTGYVYVEPRPYYPPPPPPQVEYREPPPPHRSGVTRFDLGLTGQALPNGGMFGGQLRVDFERFGIDVRYDRMSLLAEDGPGFDHIHLADAALTYALLDGNRGRLRAHFGAYSAFAPDVSMVGPGFGLSTTLELLGPFTAELDGQLVLIPFTELDTHAGLGLKLGPVEGRAGMRMTFLNDQGRVDGTPHGDLTVGPYLGVALVL
;
A
#
# COMPACT_ATOMS: atom_id res chain seq x y z
N MET A 1 19.27 -8.26 -4.63
CA MET A 1 18.70 -7.00 -5.16
C MET A 1 18.64 -6.01 -4.01
N THR A 2 19.20 -4.83 -4.25
CA THR A 2 19.99 -4.06 -3.27
C THR A 2 19.14 -3.09 -2.44
N PHE A 3 19.33 -3.17 -1.12
CA PHE A 3 18.81 -2.32 -0.04
C PHE A 3 18.80 -0.81 -0.37
N ALA A 4 19.79 -0.36 -1.15
CA ALA A 4 19.93 1.02 -1.61
C ALA A 4 18.75 1.53 -2.47
N ARG A 5 18.08 0.65 -3.23
CA ARG A 5 16.92 1.06 -4.05
C ARG A 5 15.65 1.27 -3.22
N VAL A 6 15.51 0.57 -2.09
CA VAL A 6 14.36 0.72 -1.19
C VAL A 6 14.48 2.02 -0.39
N VAL A 7 15.68 2.31 0.12
CA VAL A 7 15.95 3.58 0.84
C VAL A 7 15.79 4.79 -0.07
N ALA A 8 16.17 4.69 -1.35
CA ALA A 8 16.02 5.78 -2.30
C ALA A 8 14.55 6.11 -2.64
N VAL A 9 13.64 5.12 -2.64
CA VAL A 9 12.20 5.34 -2.86
C VAL A 9 11.57 6.03 -1.65
N VAL A 10 11.95 5.65 -0.42
CA VAL A 10 11.45 6.30 0.80
C VAL A 10 11.93 7.75 0.90
N ALA A 11 13.18 8.03 0.51
CA ALA A 11 13.73 9.39 0.57
C ALA A 11 13.21 10.35 -0.54
N THR A 12 12.79 9.82 -1.70
CA THR A 12 12.31 10.66 -2.82
C THR A 12 10.86 11.12 -2.67
N VAL A 13 10.03 10.39 -1.92
CA VAL A 13 8.65 10.83 -1.61
C VAL A 13 8.65 12.02 -0.64
N THR A 14 9.66 12.13 0.21
CA THR A 14 9.74 13.19 1.24
C THR A 14 10.22 14.55 0.71
N GLY A 15 10.90 14.59 -0.43
CA GLY A 15 11.65 15.77 -0.90
C GLY A 15 10.90 16.78 -1.79
N LEU A 16 9.63 16.54 -2.15
CA LEU A 16 8.95 17.29 -3.22
C LEU A 16 7.75 18.13 -2.79
N LEU A 17 7.47 18.24 -1.49
CA LEU A 17 6.31 18.98 -0.99
C LEU A 17 6.77 20.22 -0.22
N ALA A 18 6.82 21.34 -0.93
CA ALA A 18 6.87 22.65 -0.31
C ALA A 18 5.61 22.80 0.55
N ALA A 19 5.77 22.82 1.87
CA ALA A 19 4.69 22.99 2.82
C ALA A 19 4.08 24.40 2.63
N SER A 20 2.86 24.48 2.08
CA SER A 20 2.03 25.65 2.34
C SER A 20 1.71 25.70 3.83
N PRO A 21 1.64 26.89 4.45
CA PRO A 21 1.21 27.01 5.83
C PRO A 21 -0.17 26.36 6.00
N ALA A 22 -0.28 25.42 6.93
CA ALA A 22 -1.55 24.79 7.27
C ALA A 22 -2.40 25.78 8.06
N GLU A 23 -3.59 26.10 7.57
CA GLU A 23 -4.59 26.94 8.24
C GLU A 23 -5.73 26.03 8.69
N ALA A 24 -6.41 26.32 9.81
CA ALA A 24 -7.51 25.50 10.31
C ALA A 24 -8.84 25.94 9.69
N ARG A 25 -9.10 25.50 8.46
CA ARG A 25 -10.30 25.88 7.71
C ARG A 25 -11.31 24.75 7.64
N PHE A 26 -10.86 23.51 7.83
CA PHE A 26 -11.70 22.33 7.81
C PHE A 26 -12.87 22.47 8.79
N GLY A 27 -14.09 22.44 8.25
CA GLY A 27 -15.31 22.45 9.04
C GLY A 27 -15.77 23.83 9.49
N LYS A 28 -15.13 24.92 9.06
CA LYS A 28 -15.59 26.28 9.37
C LYS A 28 -16.70 26.74 8.42
N ARG A 29 -17.50 27.71 8.90
CA ARG A 29 -18.44 28.47 8.07
C ARG A 29 -17.70 29.68 7.50
N SER A 30 -17.91 29.97 6.22
CA SER A 30 -17.56 31.25 5.64
C SER A 30 -18.27 32.36 6.42
N GLU A 31 -17.53 33.35 6.94
CA GLU A 31 -18.18 34.53 7.47
C GLU A 31 -18.98 35.20 6.34
N PRO A 32 -20.24 35.60 6.56
CA PRO A 32 -20.95 36.38 5.56
C PRO A 32 -20.17 37.67 5.35
N GLU A 33 -19.75 37.93 4.10
CA GLU A 33 -19.14 39.20 3.72
C GLU A 33 -19.96 40.32 4.35
N ARG A 34 -19.39 41.01 5.34
CA ARG A 34 -19.98 42.25 5.86
C ARG A 34 -19.86 43.26 4.73
N HIS A 35 -20.84 43.26 3.85
CA HIS A 35 -21.06 44.33 2.88
C HIS A 35 -21.14 45.62 3.71
N SER A 36 -20.06 46.38 3.70
CA SER A 36 -20.04 47.73 4.22
C SER A 36 -20.86 48.56 3.26
N ASP A 37 -22.17 48.57 3.48
CA ASP A 37 -23.10 49.54 2.94
C ASP A 37 -22.69 50.92 3.47
N SER A 38 -21.70 51.50 2.78
CA SER A 38 -21.41 52.92 2.86
C SER A 38 -22.26 53.61 1.81
N ASP A 39 -23.34 54.20 2.30
CA ASP A 39 -24.20 55.20 1.69
C ASP A 39 -23.60 55.91 0.45
N ARG A 40 -24.10 55.55 -0.74
CA ARG A 40 -24.10 56.47 -1.89
C ARG A 40 -25.48 56.53 -2.52
N ARG A 41 -26.06 57.72 -2.43
CA ARG A 41 -27.36 58.17 -2.94
C ARG A 41 -27.55 57.92 -4.45
N PRO A 42 -28.81 57.90 -4.91
CA PRO A 42 -29.23 57.25 -6.14
C PRO A 42 -29.18 58.18 -7.36
N SER A 43 -28.83 57.62 -8.52
CA SER A 43 -29.14 58.22 -9.82
C SER A 43 -29.53 57.14 -10.84
N SER A 44 -30.84 56.94 -10.93
CA SER A 44 -31.66 56.74 -12.14
C SER A 44 -31.05 56.17 -13.44
N ARG A 45 -31.84 55.21 -13.99
CA ARG A 45 -32.13 54.92 -15.41
C ARG A 45 -31.51 53.66 -16.05
N SER A 46 -32.34 52.62 -16.04
CA SER A 46 -32.82 51.83 -17.19
C SER A 46 -31.79 51.18 -18.13
N SER A 47 -31.76 49.85 -18.16
CA SER A 47 -32.39 49.11 -19.26
C SER A 47 -32.34 47.59 -19.03
N SER A 48 -33.37 46.95 -19.55
CA SER A 48 -33.63 45.52 -19.61
C SER A 48 -32.46 44.68 -20.11
N SER A 49 -32.18 43.56 -19.43
CA SER A 49 -32.30 42.24 -20.09
C SER A 49 -32.16 41.13 -19.06
N SER A 50 -33.24 40.39 -18.88
CA SER A 50 -33.27 39.08 -18.25
C SER A 50 -32.40 38.12 -19.07
N ARG A 51 -31.30 37.64 -18.49
CA ARG A 51 -30.62 36.42 -18.95
C ARG A 51 -30.45 35.48 -17.77
N THR A 52 -31.43 34.60 -17.65
CA THR A 52 -31.34 33.30 -17.00
C THR A 52 -30.14 32.53 -17.56
N HIS A 53 -29.15 32.25 -16.72
CA HIS A 53 -28.16 31.23 -17.03
C HIS A 53 -28.67 29.89 -16.53
N GLU A 54 -29.26 29.17 -17.49
CA GLU A 54 -29.62 27.77 -17.41
C GLU A 54 -28.36 26.91 -17.29
N ALA A 55 -28.40 25.91 -16.41
CA ALA A 55 -27.34 24.94 -16.21
C ALA A 55 -27.09 24.14 -17.49
N ARG A 56 -25.88 24.22 -18.05
CA ARG A 56 -25.43 23.29 -19.10
C ARG A 56 -24.90 22.01 -18.44
N SER A 57 -25.63 20.92 -18.62
CA SER A 57 -25.09 19.57 -18.48
C SER A 57 -24.00 19.33 -19.52
N VAL A 58 -22.77 19.04 -19.09
CA VAL A 58 -21.73 18.48 -19.98
C VAL A 58 -21.94 16.97 -20.05
N LEU A 59 -22.90 16.58 -20.90
CA LEU A 59 -22.98 15.23 -21.46
C LEU A 59 -22.62 15.35 -22.94
N SER A 60 -21.40 14.93 -23.28
CA SER A 60 -21.01 14.26 -24.53
C SER A 60 -19.57 14.64 -24.91
N SER A 61 -18.61 13.80 -24.49
CA SER A 61 -17.50 13.49 -25.39
C SER A 61 -17.47 11.98 -25.55
N ARG A 62 -18.28 11.54 -26.52
CA ARG A 62 -18.17 10.23 -27.17
C ARG A 62 -16.79 10.20 -27.79
N ASN A 63 -15.83 9.57 -27.11
CA ASN A 63 -14.64 9.10 -27.78
C ASN A 63 -14.89 7.63 -28.12
N GLU A 64 -15.18 7.40 -29.41
CA GLU A 64 -15.20 6.07 -30.02
C GLU A 64 -13.84 5.41 -29.79
N VAL A 65 -13.77 4.49 -28.81
CA VAL A 65 -12.70 3.50 -28.78
C VAL A 65 -13.08 2.43 -29.78
N ARG A 66 -12.40 2.43 -30.92
CA ARG A 66 -12.34 1.27 -31.83
C ARG A 66 -11.84 0.06 -31.04
N VAL A 67 -12.75 -0.86 -30.77
CA VAL A 67 -12.42 -2.21 -30.31
C VAL A 67 -11.86 -2.96 -31.51
N HIS A 68 -10.53 -3.10 -31.57
CA HIS A 68 -9.94 -4.17 -32.36
C HIS A 68 -10.13 -5.48 -31.60
N ALA A 69 -11.06 -6.30 -32.09
CA ALA A 69 -11.19 -7.69 -31.69
C ALA A 69 -9.89 -8.43 -32.02
N VAL A 70 -9.21 -8.93 -30.99
CA VAL A 70 -8.19 -9.97 -31.14
C VAL A 70 -8.77 -11.25 -30.56
N ALA A 71 -8.93 -12.24 -31.45
CA ALA A 71 -9.43 -13.56 -31.18
C ALA A 71 -8.57 -14.32 -30.14
N PRO A 72 -9.14 -15.32 -29.44
CA PRO A 72 -8.43 -16.07 -28.40
C PRO A 72 -7.41 -17.03 -29.03
N ALA A 73 -6.13 -16.88 -28.68
CA ALA A 73 -5.10 -17.84 -29.05
C ALA A 73 -5.12 -19.03 -28.09
N ARG A 74 -5.52 -20.16 -28.69
CA ARG A 74 -5.51 -21.53 -28.18
C ARG A 74 -4.22 -21.94 -27.47
N TRP A 75 -4.43 -22.84 -26.52
CA TRP A 75 -3.45 -23.73 -25.92
C TRP A 75 -2.76 -24.64 -26.94
N GLY A 76 -1.49 -24.94 -26.66
CA GLY A 76 -0.83 -26.18 -27.08
C GLY A 76 0.08 -26.06 -28.30
N GLN A 77 1.40 -26.09 -28.07
CA GLN A 77 2.25 -27.19 -28.50
C GLN A 77 3.71 -26.97 -28.08
N VAL A 78 4.22 -27.94 -27.33
CA VAL A 78 5.64 -28.18 -27.06
C VAL A 78 6.36 -28.35 -28.40
N ARG A 79 7.44 -27.59 -28.63
CA ARG A 79 8.40 -27.89 -29.69
C ARG A 79 9.80 -28.05 -29.11
N VAL A 80 10.26 -29.30 -29.13
CA VAL A 80 11.63 -29.73 -28.89
C VAL A 80 12.53 -29.09 -29.94
N ARG A 81 13.59 -28.40 -29.51
CA ARG A 81 14.61 -27.87 -30.42
C ARG A 81 15.66 -28.96 -30.65
N HIS A 82 15.69 -29.47 -31.88
CA HIS A 82 16.80 -30.26 -32.42
C HIS A 82 18.06 -29.37 -32.51
N TRP A 83 19.21 -29.94 -32.14
CA TRP A 83 20.52 -29.38 -32.44
C TRP A 83 20.92 -29.74 -33.88
N PRO A 84 21.39 -28.78 -34.70
CA PRO A 84 22.02 -29.10 -35.97
C PRO A 84 23.47 -29.51 -35.73
N GLY A 85 23.80 -30.73 -36.15
CA GLY A 85 25.17 -31.10 -36.46
C GLY A 85 25.52 -30.55 -37.84
N ASP A 86 26.73 -30.03 -37.97
CA ASP A 86 27.54 -30.05 -39.20
C ASP A 86 28.98 -29.78 -38.80
N GLY A 87 29.82 -30.80 -38.95
CA GLY A 87 31.23 -30.78 -38.60
C GLY A 87 31.93 -31.94 -39.29
N CYS A 88 32.34 -31.68 -40.53
CA CYS A 88 33.01 -32.59 -41.44
C CYS A 88 34.34 -33.09 -40.85
N GLY A 89 34.55 -34.41 -40.85
CA GLY A 89 35.81 -35.06 -40.49
C GLY A 89 36.01 -36.32 -41.31
N LEU A 90 37.00 -36.28 -42.19
CA LEU A 90 37.30 -37.23 -43.25
C LEU A 90 37.82 -38.60 -42.74
N HIS A 91 37.46 -39.64 -43.50
CA HIS A 91 38.19 -40.86 -43.85
C HIS A 91 39.01 -41.62 -42.78
N HIS A 92 38.66 -42.90 -42.56
CA HIS A 92 39.44 -44.06 -42.99
C HIS A 92 38.60 -45.34 -42.76
N HIS A 93 38.17 -46.00 -43.84
CA HIS A 93 37.58 -47.34 -43.78
C HIS A 93 38.71 -48.37 -43.76
N ALA A 94 38.96 -48.98 -42.61
CA ALA A 94 39.72 -50.22 -42.52
C ALA A 94 38.74 -51.40 -42.64
N THR A 95 38.75 -52.06 -43.79
CA THR A 95 37.99 -53.30 -44.01
C THR A 95 38.71 -54.43 -43.27
N VAL A 96 38.21 -54.81 -42.10
CA VAL A 96 38.65 -56.03 -41.39
C VAL A 96 37.77 -57.18 -41.85
N PHE A 97 38.37 -58.17 -42.54
CA PHE A 97 37.71 -59.45 -42.79
C PHE A 97 37.71 -60.26 -41.49
N ILE A 98 36.55 -60.35 -40.84
CA ILE A 98 36.32 -61.28 -39.73
C ILE A 98 35.81 -62.58 -40.33
N ALA A 99 36.59 -63.66 -40.20
CA ALA A 99 36.16 -65.00 -40.60
C ALA A 99 34.90 -65.41 -39.80
N PRO A 100 33.92 -66.10 -40.41
CA PRO A 100 32.74 -66.57 -39.69
C PRO A 100 33.18 -67.54 -38.58
N PRO A 101 32.62 -67.44 -37.36
CA PRO A 101 32.90 -68.40 -36.31
C PRO A 101 32.41 -69.78 -36.73
N VAL A 102 33.27 -70.78 -36.58
CA VAL A 102 32.93 -72.20 -36.69
C VAL A 102 32.01 -72.51 -35.52
N TYR A 103 30.74 -72.82 -35.80
CA TYR A 103 29.79 -73.28 -34.79
C TYR A 103 30.18 -74.69 -34.32
N SER A 104 30.87 -74.75 -33.18
CA SER A 104 30.99 -75.99 -32.40
C SER A 104 29.69 -76.17 -31.62
N THR A 105 28.90 -77.17 -31.99
CA THR A 105 27.68 -77.59 -31.29
C THR A 105 28.05 -78.39 -30.03
N GLY A 106 28.60 -77.68 -29.04
CA GLY A 106 28.69 -78.19 -27.67
C GLY A 106 27.40 -77.84 -26.92
N TYR A 107 26.55 -78.84 -26.66
CA TYR A 107 25.44 -78.68 -25.72
C TYR A 107 26.01 -78.55 -24.30
N VAL A 108 26.22 -77.31 -23.85
CA VAL A 108 26.51 -77.01 -22.45
C VAL A 108 25.18 -76.87 -21.74
N TYR A 109 24.84 -77.84 -20.89
CA TYR A 109 23.77 -77.69 -19.92
C TYR A 109 24.21 -76.61 -18.90
N VAL A 110 23.65 -75.41 -19.05
CA VAL A 110 23.78 -74.33 -18.06
C VAL A 110 22.60 -74.48 -17.10
N GLU A 111 22.89 -74.80 -15.84
CA GLU A 111 21.87 -74.78 -14.78
C GLU A 111 21.23 -73.38 -14.70
N PRO A 112 19.89 -73.27 -14.68
CA PRO A 112 19.23 -72.00 -14.53
C PRO A 112 19.56 -71.41 -13.16
N ARG A 113 20.23 -70.24 -13.16
CA ARG A 113 20.48 -69.49 -11.93
C ARG A 113 19.13 -69.09 -11.32
N PRO A 114 18.95 -69.19 -9.99
CA PRO A 114 17.74 -68.73 -9.33
C PRO A 114 17.47 -67.28 -9.69
N TYR A 115 16.33 -67.02 -10.30
CA TYR A 115 15.87 -65.66 -10.58
C TYR A 115 15.40 -65.05 -9.26
N TYR A 116 16.24 -64.19 -8.69
CA TYR A 116 15.82 -63.32 -7.60
C TYR A 116 15.15 -62.08 -8.21
N PRO A 117 13.85 -61.85 -7.98
CA PRO A 117 13.24 -60.60 -8.42
C PRO A 117 13.98 -59.44 -7.73
N PRO A 118 14.23 -58.34 -8.45
CA PRO A 118 14.85 -57.17 -7.84
C PRO A 118 13.98 -56.70 -6.66
N PRO A 119 14.60 -56.26 -5.54
CA PRO A 119 13.84 -55.72 -4.43
C PRO A 119 12.95 -54.58 -4.94
N PRO A 120 11.72 -54.45 -4.40
CA PRO A 120 10.85 -53.36 -4.77
C PRO A 120 11.60 -52.03 -4.53
N PRO A 121 11.45 -51.04 -5.43
CA PRO A 121 12.10 -49.75 -5.25
C PRO A 121 11.69 -49.19 -3.88
N PRO A 122 12.64 -48.56 -3.14
CA PRO A 122 12.32 -47.97 -1.85
C PRO A 122 11.13 -47.04 -2.04
N GLN A 123 10.04 -47.32 -1.32
CA GLN A 123 8.91 -46.41 -1.28
C GLN A 123 9.41 -45.17 -0.55
N VAL A 124 9.73 -44.14 -1.33
CA VAL A 124 9.94 -42.79 -0.79
C VAL A 124 8.56 -42.38 -0.30
N GLU A 125 8.31 -42.60 0.99
CA GLU A 125 7.19 -42.01 1.68
C GLU A 125 7.37 -40.50 1.51
N TYR A 126 6.59 -39.93 0.59
CA TYR A 126 6.48 -38.49 0.44
C TYR A 126 5.83 -37.99 1.72
N ARG A 127 6.66 -37.79 2.74
CA ARG A 127 6.28 -37.06 3.93
C ARG A 127 6.08 -35.65 3.44
N GLU A 128 4.82 -35.28 3.19
CA GLU A 128 4.48 -33.88 2.98
C GLU A 128 5.18 -33.10 4.09
N PRO A 129 6.01 -32.09 3.74
CA PRO A 129 6.61 -31.26 4.77
C PRO A 129 5.46 -30.78 5.66
N PRO A 130 5.56 -30.96 6.99
CA PRO A 130 4.50 -30.57 7.90
C PRO A 130 4.11 -29.13 7.54
N PRO A 131 2.80 -28.82 7.42
CA PRO A 131 2.37 -27.47 7.14
C PRO A 131 3.12 -26.57 8.13
N PRO A 132 3.78 -25.50 7.66
CA PRO A 132 4.60 -24.67 8.53
C PRO A 132 3.73 -24.31 9.73
N HIS A 133 4.16 -24.70 10.94
CA HIS A 133 3.48 -24.37 12.17
C HIS A 133 3.33 -22.85 12.21
N ARG A 134 2.17 -22.35 11.79
CA ARG A 134 1.78 -20.96 11.95
C ARG A 134 1.38 -20.83 13.40
N SER A 135 2.39 -20.70 14.26
CA SER A 135 2.18 -20.15 15.59
C SER A 135 1.47 -18.81 15.39
N GLY A 136 0.19 -18.76 15.75
CA GLY A 136 -0.62 -17.54 15.76
C GLY A 136 -0.05 -16.57 16.78
N VAL A 137 1.05 -15.92 16.42
CA VAL A 137 1.64 -14.88 17.25
C VAL A 137 0.69 -13.70 17.15
N THR A 138 -0.02 -13.46 18.24
CA THR A 138 -0.76 -12.21 18.40
C THR A 138 0.27 -11.14 18.69
N ARG A 139 0.38 -10.15 17.80
CA ARG A 139 1.24 -8.99 17.99
C ARG A 139 0.40 -7.81 18.47
N PHE A 140 0.90 -7.11 19.47
CA PHE A 140 0.27 -5.95 20.06
C PHE A 140 1.19 -4.73 19.87
N ASP A 141 0.65 -3.62 19.37
CA ASP A 141 1.37 -2.36 19.17
C ASP A 141 0.53 -1.22 19.77
N LEU A 142 1.06 -0.59 20.82
CA LEU A 142 0.47 0.59 21.44
C LEU A 142 1.42 1.77 21.27
N GLY A 143 1.06 2.72 20.42
CA GLY A 143 1.89 3.85 20.04
C GLY A 143 1.34 5.19 20.50
N LEU A 144 2.25 6.13 20.77
CA LEU A 144 1.99 7.55 20.92
C LEU A 144 2.84 8.31 19.92
N THR A 145 2.27 9.33 19.28
CA THR A 145 2.95 10.14 18.25
C THR A 145 2.69 11.62 18.47
N GLY A 146 3.71 12.44 18.20
CA GLY A 146 3.61 13.89 18.12
C GLY A 146 4.22 14.40 16.83
N GLN A 147 3.62 15.41 16.23
CA GLN A 147 4.07 16.04 15.00
C GLN A 147 4.14 17.56 15.17
N ALA A 148 5.25 18.14 14.74
CA ALA A 148 5.42 19.59 14.70
C ALA A 148 4.86 20.14 13.38
N LEU A 149 4.03 21.18 13.47
CA LEU A 149 3.43 21.86 12.32
C LEU A 149 3.82 23.35 12.31
N PRO A 150 3.88 24.02 11.15
CA PRO A 150 4.24 25.44 11.08
C PRO A 150 3.35 26.34 11.96
N ASN A 151 2.06 26.01 12.03
CA ASN A 151 1.04 26.79 12.73
C ASN A 151 0.44 26.04 13.92
N GLY A 152 1.18 25.10 14.52
CA GLY A 152 0.69 24.34 15.67
C GLY A 152 1.33 22.96 15.82
N GLY A 153 0.53 21.96 16.16
CA GLY A 153 1.03 20.59 16.31
C GLY A 153 -0.09 19.58 16.33
N MET A 154 0.29 18.31 16.15
CA MET A 154 -0.61 17.17 16.29
C MET A 154 -0.06 16.20 17.33
N PHE A 155 -0.94 15.63 18.13
CA PHE A 155 -0.63 14.57 19.07
C PHE A 155 -1.67 13.47 18.92
N GLY A 156 -1.24 12.22 18.97
CA GLY A 156 -2.14 11.09 18.82
C GLY A 156 -1.63 9.81 19.44
N GLY A 157 -2.48 8.80 19.40
CA GLY A 157 -2.19 7.45 19.84
C GLY A 157 -2.80 6.42 18.90
N GLN A 158 -2.16 5.26 18.85
CA GLN A 158 -2.62 4.12 18.06
C GLN A 158 -2.60 2.85 18.92
N LEU A 159 -3.56 1.98 18.68
CA LEU A 159 -3.60 0.61 19.18
C LEU A 159 -3.82 -0.32 18.00
N ARG A 160 -2.88 -1.24 17.79
CA ARG A 160 -2.98 -2.27 16.79
C ARG A 160 -2.84 -3.65 17.42
N VAL A 161 -3.77 -4.52 17.09
CA VAL A 161 -3.75 -5.92 17.48
C VAL A 161 -3.75 -6.74 16.21
N ASP A 162 -2.65 -7.39 15.92
CA ASP A 162 -2.47 -8.31 14.81
C ASP A 162 -2.62 -9.75 15.32
N PHE A 163 -3.45 -10.55 14.67
CA PHE A 163 -3.44 -12.00 14.77
C PHE A 163 -2.53 -12.54 13.64
N GLU A 164 -2.83 -13.72 13.09
CA GLU A 164 -2.08 -14.27 11.96
C GLU A 164 -2.08 -13.32 10.75
N ARG A 165 -3.21 -13.21 10.06
CA ARG A 165 -3.38 -12.33 8.90
C ARG A 165 -4.35 -11.20 9.13
N PHE A 166 -5.24 -11.33 10.11
CA PHE A 166 -6.22 -10.31 10.43
C PHE A 166 -5.74 -9.49 11.60
N GLY A 167 -6.21 -8.26 11.69
CA GLY A 167 -5.98 -7.42 12.84
C GLY A 167 -7.02 -6.32 12.96
N ILE A 168 -6.88 -5.54 14.01
CA ILE A 168 -7.68 -4.35 14.29
C ILE A 168 -6.70 -3.20 14.52
N ASP A 169 -6.99 -2.05 13.95
CA ASP A 169 -6.24 -0.81 14.13
C ASP A 169 -7.20 0.27 14.61
N VAL A 170 -6.88 0.89 15.74
CA VAL A 170 -7.63 2.00 16.32
C VAL A 170 -6.67 3.16 16.48
N ARG A 171 -7.03 4.33 15.97
CA ARG A 171 -6.20 5.53 16.03
C ARG A 171 -7.00 6.73 16.45
N TYR A 172 -6.35 7.63 17.19
CA TYR A 172 -6.91 8.90 17.58
C TYR A 172 -5.83 9.98 17.49
N ASP A 173 -6.08 11.04 16.73
CA ASP A 173 -5.20 12.18 16.58
C ASP A 173 -5.94 13.47 16.92
N ARG A 174 -5.26 14.41 17.58
CA ARG A 174 -5.73 15.77 17.84
C ARG A 174 -4.76 16.75 17.22
N MET A 175 -5.24 17.54 16.27
CA MET A 175 -4.54 18.68 15.72
C MET A 175 -4.93 19.94 16.50
N SER A 176 -3.94 20.75 16.83
CA SER A 176 -4.11 22.10 17.39
C SER A 176 -3.41 23.06 16.46
N LEU A 177 -4.18 23.91 15.79
CA LEU A 177 -3.72 24.85 14.78
C LEU A 177 -4.10 26.26 15.19
N LEU A 178 -3.32 27.28 14.83
CA LEU A 178 -3.68 28.66 15.10
C LEU A 178 -5.00 29.03 14.40
N ALA A 179 -5.88 29.72 15.14
CA ALA A 179 -7.17 30.15 14.62
C ALA A 179 -7.02 31.29 13.59
N GLU A 180 -7.87 31.28 12.55
CA GLU A 180 -7.92 32.33 11.51
C GLU A 180 -8.54 33.64 12.04
N ASP A 181 -9.53 33.53 12.93
CA ASP A 181 -10.43 34.64 13.30
C ASP A 181 -9.99 35.40 14.58
N GLY A 182 -8.81 35.11 15.12
CA GLY A 182 -8.31 35.79 16.31
C GLY A 182 -7.25 35.03 17.11
N PRO A 183 -6.91 35.53 18.32
CA PRO A 183 -5.97 34.85 19.19
C PRO A 183 -6.58 33.54 19.72
N GLY A 184 -6.01 32.41 19.33
CA GLY A 184 -6.49 31.11 19.80
C GLY A 184 -5.93 29.93 19.01
N PHE A 185 -6.35 28.73 19.42
CA PHE A 185 -6.11 27.49 18.69
C PHE A 185 -7.45 26.84 18.35
N ASP A 186 -7.58 26.42 17.10
CA ASP A 186 -8.64 25.54 16.66
C ASP A 186 -8.19 24.08 16.81
N HIS A 187 -9.15 23.23 17.17
CA HIS A 187 -8.90 21.81 17.42
C HIS A 187 -9.68 20.95 16.45
N ILE A 188 -8.97 20.02 15.81
CA ILE A 188 -9.56 18.99 14.95
C ILE A 188 -9.17 17.65 15.54
N HIS A 189 -10.15 16.76 15.69
CA HIS A 189 -9.96 15.41 16.19
C HIS A 189 -10.20 14.42 15.05
N LEU A 190 -9.28 13.49 14.84
CA LEU A 190 -9.44 12.36 13.94
C LEU A 190 -9.55 11.10 14.79
N ALA A 191 -10.51 10.23 14.48
CA ALA A 191 -10.64 8.94 15.14
C ALA A 191 -10.99 7.86 14.12
N ASP A 192 -10.19 6.80 14.11
CA ASP A 192 -10.22 5.76 13.11
C ASP A 192 -10.36 4.39 13.76
N ALA A 193 -11.16 3.52 13.15
CA ALA A 193 -11.26 2.13 13.51
C ALA A 193 -11.30 1.27 12.24
N ALA A 194 -10.27 0.48 12.01
CA ALA A 194 -10.11 -0.32 10.81
C ALA A 194 -9.83 -1.80 11.12
N LEU A 195 -10.36 -2.66 10.25
CA LEU A 195 -9.93 -4.04 10.13
C LEU A 195 -8.69 -4.06 9.22
N THR A 196 -7.70 -4.85 9.62
CA THR A 196 -6.47 -4.98 8.86
C THR A 196 -6.29 -6.39 8.32
N TYR A 197 -5.67 -6.50 7.15
CA TYR A 197 -5.35 -7.77 6.53
C TYR A 197 -3.91 -7.77 5.99
N ALA A 198 -3.08 -8.70 6.46
CA ALA A 198 -1.71 -8.89 6.03
C ALA A 198 -1.68 -9.54 4.63
N LEU A 199 -1.41 -8.71 3.63
CA LEU A 199 -1.21 -9.13 2.24
C LEU A 199 0.10 -9.92 2.12
N LEU A 200 1.16 -9.40 2.75
CA LEU A 200 2.47 -10.04 2.84
C LEU A 200 2.88 -10.08 4.30
N ASP A 201 3.33 -11.25 4.74
CA ASP A 201 3.88 -11.47 6.07
C ASP A 201 5.13 -12.32 5.94
N GLY A 202 6.26 -11.79 6.38
CA GLY A 202 7.55 -12.45 6.25
C GLY A 202 8.59 -11.92 7.23
N ASN A 203 9.71 -12.63 7.31
CA ASN A 203 10.75 -12.40 8.32
C ASN A 203 11.49 -11.06 8.19
N ARG A 204 11.21 -10.26 7.15
CA ARG A 204 11.85 -8.95 6.91
C ARG A 204 10.85 -7.82 6.80
N GLY A 205 9.57 -8.10 7.01
CA GLY A 205 8.56 -7.07 6.92
C GLY A 205 7.18 -7.61 6.62
N ARG A 206 6.21 -6.71 6.76
CA ARG A 206 4.79 -7.01 6.66
C ARG A 206 4.08 -5.87 5.95
N LEU A 207 3.28 -6.21 4.94
CA LEU A 207 2.41 -5.31 4.18
C LEU A 207 0.96 -5.61 4.56
N ARG A 208 0.20 -4.59 4.96
CA ARG A 208 -1.20 -4.70 5.37
C ARG A 208 -2.07 -3.79 4.52
N ALA A 209 -3.30 -4.23 4.31
CA ALA A 209 -4.41 -3.39 3.90
C ALA A 209 -5.31 -3.08 5.09
N HIS A 210 -5.87 -1.89 5.10
CA HIS A 210 -6.78 -1.39 6.12
C HIS A 210 -8.12 -1.08 5.47
N PHE A 211 -9.22 -1.39 6.15
CA PHE A 211 -10.57 -0.98 5.75
C PHE A 211 -11.42 -0.75 6.99
N GLY A 212 -12.04 0.41 7.09
CA GLY A 212 -12.63 0.84 8.36
C GLY A 212 -13.56 2.03 8.28
N ALA A 213 -13.97 2.47 9.46
CA ALA A 213 -14.67 3.72 9.68
C ALA A 213 -13.67 4.77 10.17
N TYR A 214 -13.73 5.94 9.55
CA TYR A 214 -12.85 7.07 9.78
C TYR A 214 -13.71 8.26 10.12
N SER A 215 -13.29 9.04 11.11
CA SER A 215 -14.09 10.17 11.57
C SER A 215 -13.26 11.39 11.84
N ALA A 216 -13.81 12.53 11.43
CA ALA A 216 -13.24 13.84 11.66
C ALA A 216 -14.23 14.69 12.44
N PHE A 217 -13.77 15.27 13.54
CA PHE A 217 -14.54 16.17 14.39
C PHE A 217 -13.84 17.52 14.45
N ALA A 218 -14.52 18.53 13.93
CA ALA A 218 -14.18 19.94 14.07
C ALA A 218 -15.29 20.63 14.90
N PRO A 219 -15.12 21.88 15.35
CA PRO A 219 -16.08 22.56 16.21
C PRO A 219 -17.52 22.57 15.67
N ASP A 220 -17.68 22.78 14.35
CA ASP A 220 -18.99 22.93 13.73
C ASP A 220 -19.43 21.72 12.90
N VAL A 221 -18.57 20.71 12.74
CA VAL A 221 -18.91 19.53 11.93
C VAL A 221 -18.27 18.26 12.44
N SER A 222 -19.07 17.18 12.40
CA SER A 222 -18.61 15.83 12.64
C SER A 222 -18.97 14.98 11.44
N MET A 223 -18.01 14.20 10.96
CA MET A 223 -18.18 13.38 9.78
C MET A 223 -17.63 11.99 10.05
N VAL A 224 -18.32 10.98 9.52
CA VAL A 224 -17.89 9.59 9.60
C VAL A 224 -18.05 8.97 8.22
N GLY A 225 -17.00 8.32 7.74
CA GLY A 225 -16.94 7.76 6.40
C GLY A 225 -16.22 6.43 6.34
N PRO A 226 -16.48 5.60 5.31
CA PRO A 226 -15.64 4.46 5.02
C PRO A 226 -14.29 4.94 4.47
N GLY A 227 -13.22 4.29 4.90
CA GLY A 227 -11.88 4.54 4.40
C GLY A 227 -11.09 3.27 4.23
N PHE A 228 -9.97 3.40 3.52
CA PHE A 228 -9.06 2.31 3.24
C PHE A 228 -7.62 2.80 3.35
N GLY A 229 -6.71 1.89 3.61
CA GLY A 229 -5.30 2.23 3.72
C GLY A 229 -4.38 1.07 3.41
N LEU A 230 -3.10 1.38 3.36
CA LEU A 230 -2.01 0.44 3.21
C LEU A 230 -0.91 0.81 4.19
N SER A 231 -0.35 -0.18 4.87
CA SER A 231 0.83 0.00 5.72
C SER A 231 1.88 -1.05 5.47
N THR A 232 3.13 -0.66 5.56
CA THR A 232 4.26 -1.57 5.48
C THR A 232 5.26 -1.25 6.57
N THR A 233 5.75 -2.30 7.20
CA THR A 233 6.89 -2.24 8.13
C THR A 233 7.96 -3.15 7.58
N LEU A 234 9.16 -2.62 7.37
CA LEU A 234 10.31 -3.36 6.90
C LEU A 234 11.36 -3.42 8.00
N GLU A 235 11.83 -4.62 8.32
CA GLU A 235 12.97 -4.80 9.21
C GLU A 235 14.24 -4.54 8.42
N LEU A 236 14.95 -3.49 8.83
CA LEU A 236 16.25 -3.13 8.29
C LEU A 236 17.34 -3.96 9.00
N LEU A 237 18.60 -3.58 8.82
CA LEU A 237 19.71 -4.27 9.49
C LEU A 237 19.71 -3.93 10.99
N GLY A 238 19.70 -4.95 11.85
CA GLY A 238 19.79 -4.78 13.30
C GLY A 238 18.48 -4.29 13.93
N PRO A 239 18.50 -3.31 14.86
CA PRO A 239 17.30 -2.82 15.55
C PRO A 239 16.47 -1.84 14.72
N PHE A 240 16.90 -1.51 13.50
CA PHE A 240 16.25 -0.49 12.69
C PHE A 240 15.06 -1.05 11.92
N THR A 241 14.02 -0.24 11.79
CA THR A 241 12.85 -0.51 10.94
C THR A 241 12.61 0.68 10.02
N ALA A 242 11.98 0.42 8.87
CA ALA A 242 11.38 1.45 8.05
C ALA A 242 9.88 1.25 8.04
N GLU A 243 9.13 2.34 8.12
CA GLU A 243 7.67 2.32 8.10
C GLU A 243 7.13 3.26 7.02
N LEU A 244 6.04 2.83 6.40
CA LEU A 244 5.25 3.62 5.48
C LEU A 244 3.79 3.25 5.67
N ASP A 245 2.93 4.23 5.90
CA ASP A 245 1.50 4.06 6.08
C ASP A 245 0.78 5.16 5.30
N GLY A 246 -0.35 4.81 4.71
CA GLY A 246 -1.18 5.73 3.96
C GLY A 246 -2.65 5.32 4.01
N GLN A 247 -3.51 6.29 4.26
CA GLN A 247 -4.93 6.10 4.52
C GLN A 247 -5.73 7.14 3.74
N LEU A 248 -6.89 6.73 3.22
CA LEU A 248 -7.72 7.52 2.33
C LEU A 248 -9.20 7.35 2.67
N VAL A 249 -9.85 8.49 2.88
CA VAL A 249 -11.31 8.64 2.97
C VAL A 249 -11.74 9.52 1.80
N LEU A 250 -12.80 9.12 1.10
CA LEU A 250 -13.31 9.87 -0.06
C LEU A 250 -14.69 10.46 0.16
N ILE A 251 -15.47 9.89 1.07
CA ILE A 251 -16.84 10.31 1.39
C ILE A 251 -17.10 10.04 2.87
N PRO A 252 -17.86 10.90 3.57
CA PRO A 252 -18.46 12.15 3.10
C PRO A 252 -17.50 13.36 3.12
N PHE A 253 -16.27 13.16 3.59
CA PHE A 253 -15.15 14.09 3.55
C PHE A 253 -13.97 13.43 2.84
N THR A 254 -13.02 14.24 2.38
CA THR A 254 -11.74 13.70 1.90
C THR A 254 -10.72 13.79 3.01
N GLU A 255 -10.09 12.67 3.33
CA GLU A 255 -8.90 12.62 4.18
C GLU A 255 -7.83 11.81 3.47
N LEU A 256 -6.62 12.35 3.39
CA LEU A 256 -5.42 11.61 2.98
C LEU A 256 -4.39 11.79 4.07
N ASP A 257 -4.15 10.74 4.86
CA ASP A 257 -3.14 10.74 5.90
C ASP A 257 -2.04 9.74 5.57
N THR A 258 -0.81 10.20 5.52
CA THR A 258 0.35 9.39 5.13
C THR A 258 1.53 9.71 6.00
N HIS A 259 2.30 8.70 6.39
CA HIS A 259 3.57 8.90 7.07
C HIS A 259 4.62 7.90 6.61
N ALA A 260 5.86 8.36 6.61
CA ALA A 260 7.03 7.55 6.29
C ALA A 260 8.15 7.86 7.27
N GLY A 261 8.78 6.83 7.81
CA GLY A 261 9.76 7.01 8.87
C GLY A 261 10.68 5.82 9.08
N LEU A 262 11.53 5.99 10.08
CA LEU A 262 12.42 4.98 10.61
C LEU A 262 12.09 4.71 12.06
N GLY A 263 12.16 3.44 12.46
CA GLY A 263 12.05 3.01 13.84
C GLY A 263 13.35 2.43 14.38
N LEU A 264 13.48 2.45 15.70
CA LEU A 264 14.55 1.83 16.46
C LEU A 264 13.94 0.96 17.56
N LYS A 265 14.08 -0.35 17.41
CA LYS A 265 13.62 -1.35 18.37
C LYS A 265 14.61 -1.51 19.53
N LEU A 266 14.13 -1.28 20.74
CA LEU A 266 14.83 -1.41 22.01
C LEU A 266 14.06 -2.42 22.89
N GLY A 267 14.08 -3.69 22.49
CA GLY A 267 13.29 -4.74 23.13
C GLY A 267 11.80 -4.57 22.83
N PRO A 268 10.92 -4.43 23.85
CA PRO A 268 9.50 -4.23 23.63
C PRO A 268 9.15 -2.78 23.26
N VAL A 269 10.10 -1.84 23.29
CA VAL A 269 9.84 -0.44 22.95
C VAL A 269 10.44 -0.11 21.59
N GLU A 270 9.72 0.62 20.76
CA GLU A 270 10.18 1.12 19.46
C GLU A 270 10.05 2.65 19.43
N GLY A 271 11.17 3.35 19.24
CA GLY A 271 11.16 4.78 18.93
C GLY A 271 10.97 4.98 17.44
N ARG A 272 10.13 5.94 17.03
CA ARG A 272 9.80 6.22 15.62
C ARG A 272 10.07 7.69 15.30
N ALA A 273 10.57 7.95 14.11
CA ALA A 273 10.79 9.31 13.61
C ALA A 273 10.64 9.36 12.10
N GLY A 274 10.01 10.40 11.58
CA GLY A 274 9.81 10.52 10.14
C GLY A 274 9.08 11.79 9.75
N MET A 275 8.42 11.72 8.60
CA MET A 275 7.58 12.78 8.07
C MET A 275 6.14 12.28 7.93
N ARG A 276 5.19 13.12 8.32
CA ARG A 276 3.76 12.86 8.18
C ARG A 276 3.11 13.99 7.40
N MET A 277 2.18 13.62 6.53
CA MET A 277 1.36 14.53 5.74
C MET A 277 -0.10 14.14 5.97
N THR A 278 -0.91 15.11 6.37
CA THR A 278 -2.36 14.92 6.52
C THR A 278 -3.07 16.01 5.73
N PHE A 279 -3.89 15.60 4.78
CA PHE A 279 -4.79 16.45 4.02
C PHE A 279 -6.23 16.15 4.44
N LEU A 280 -6.97 17.20 4.79
CA LEU A 280 -8.39 17.13 5.14
C LEU A 280 -9.17 18.05 4.20
N ASN A 281 -10.36 17.64 3.79
CA ASN A 281 -11.29 18.49 3.05
C ASN A 281 -12.74 18.15 3.40
N ASP A 282 -13.49 19.15 3.84
CA ASP A 282 -14.86 19.02 4.34
C ASP A 282 -15.92 18.83 3.24
N GLN A 283 -15.51 18.86 1.97
CA GLN A 283 -16.35 18.77 0.77
C GLN A 283 -17.54 19.75 0.75
N GLY A 284 -17.43 20.89 1.44
CA GLY A 284 -18.47 21.90 1.52
C GLY A 284 -19.68 21.46 2.34
N ARG A 285 -19.50 20.53 3.28
CA ARG A 285 -20.59 20.01 4.11
C ARG A 285 -21.12 21.01 5.14
N VAL A 286 -20.38 22.07 5.42
CA VAL A 286 -20.76 23.06 6.44
C VAL A 286 -21.57 24.20 5.85
N ASP A 287 -21.09 24.81 4.77
CA ASP A 287 -21.69 26.01 4.17
C ASP A 287 -21.82 25.96 2.63
N GLY A 288 -21.50 24.80 2.02
CA GLY A 288 -21.49 24.62 0.57
C GLY A 288 -20.15 24.96 -0.10
N THR A 289 -19.17 25.51 0.64
CA THR A 289 -17.83 25.83 0.14
C THR A 289 -16.82 24.80 0.67
N PRO A 290 -16.09 24.09 -0.21
CA PRO A 290 -15.08 23.15 0.25
C PRO A 290 -13.90 23.86 0.93
N HIS A 291 -13.64 23.52 2.19
CA HIS A 291 -12.46 23.92 2.94
C HIS A 291 -11.50 22.75 3.04
N GLY A 292 -10.22 22.99 2.73
CA GLY A 292 -9.19 21.97 2.77
C GLY A 292 -7.90 22.44 3.41
N ASP A 293 -7.35 21.58 4.27
CA ASP A 293 -6.18 21.84 5.09
C ASP A 293 -5.11 20.79 4.78
N LEU A 294 -3.90 21.23 4.45
CA LEU A 294 -2.75 20.36 4.26
C LEU A 294 -1.74 20.62 5.36
N THR A 295 -1.42 19.59 6.13
CA THR A 295 -0.38 19.62 7.15
C THR A 295 0.76 18.71 6.73
N VAL A 296 2.00 19.21 6.82
CA VAL A 296 3.21 18.42 6.57
C VAL A 296 4.22 18.78 7.64
N GLY A 297 4.84 17.77 8.25
CA GLY A 297 5.86 18.04 9.25
C GLY A 297 6.56 16.78 9.79
N PRO A 298 7.67 16.97 10.52
CA PRO A 298 8.34 15.87 11.18
C PRO A 298 7.50 15.34 12.34
N TYR A 299 7.47 14.02 12.49
CA TYR A 299 6.86 13.37 13.65
C TYR A 299 7.89 12.56 14.43
N LEU A 300 7.59 12.41 15.71
CA LEU A 300 8.28 11.52 16.64
C LEU A 300 7.23 10.66 17.34
N GLY A 301 7.57 9.41 17.62
CA GLY A 301 6.69 8.50 18.31
C GLY A 301 7.43 7.48 19.15
N VAL A 302 6.70 6.88 20.07
CA VAL A 302 7.16 5.74 20.87
C VAL A 302 6.04 4.71 20.86
N ALA A 303 6.38 3.45 20.63
CA ALA A 303 5.43 2.35 20.66
C ALA A 303 5.92 1.21 21.57
N LEU A 304 4.98 0.56 22.23
CA LEU A 304 5.18 -0.72 22.90
C LEU A 304 4.75 -1.82 21.93
N VAL A 305 5.67 -2.70 21.55
CA VAL A 305 5.47 -3.81 20.63
C VAL A 305 5.71 -5.14 21.36
N LEU A 306 4.65 -5.94 21.49
CA LEU A 306 4.64 -7.24 22.20
C LEU A 306 4.22 -8.38 21.27
#